data_AF-A0A254NC61-F1
#
_entry.id   AF-A0A254NC61-F1
#
_cell.length_a   1.000
_cell.length_b   1.000
_cell.length_c   1.000
_cell.angle_alpha   90.00
_cell.angle_beta   90.00
_cell.angle_gamma   90.00
#
_symmetry.space_group_name_H-M   'P 1'
#
loop_
_entity.id
_entity.type
_entity.pdbx_description
1 polymer ?
#
loop_
_entity_poly.entity_id
_entity_poly.type
_entity_poly.pdbx_seq_one_letter_code
_entity_poly.pdbx_strand_id
1 'polypeptide(L)'
;MTVTEAEGDTAAQAPMGSSSYSRFDTDWLSDATLALFATGGTSPLFATSSTVEVRYLGTQATREASLSFQGPALFDTRSGCNFATALVDEFCLIDSIGTARTLGDLATGTTLDFTLTAQPQPLGSPIDQRASAESFSSLASARWIDLGGGQYLLGFEEGNDASYNDMVFLVSGATATLPSPALPVPELPTGWLLAAGLAALAWRHHTRR
;
A
#
# COMPACT_ATOMS: atom_id res chain seq x y z
N MET A 1 11.46 1.06 11.40
CA MET A 1 10.29 0.52 10.69
C MET A 1 9.67 -0.51 11.59
N THR A 2 8.50 -0.16 12.09
CA THR A 2 7.60 -1.07 12.79
C THR A 2 6.52 -1.52 11.82
N VAL A 3 6.10 -2.79 11.91
CA VAL A 3 4.96 -3.33 11.17
C VAL A 3 4.00 -3.88 12.20
N THR A 4 2.76 -3.38 12.22
CA THR A 4 1.70 -3.85 13.11
C THR A 4 0.53 -4.39 12.31
N GLU A 5 -0.11 -5.43 12.84
CA GLU A 5 -1.26 -6.10 12.22
C GLU A 5 -2.57 -5.54 12.78
N ALA A 6 -3.52 -5.29 11.89
CA ALA A 6 -4.92 -5.12 12.24
C ALA A 6 -5.73 -6.15 11.44
N GLU A 7 -6.46 -7.01 12.14
CA GLU A 7 -7.40 -7.94 11.52
C GLU A 7 -8.49 -7.13 10.79
N GLY A 8 -8.72 -7.45 9.52
CA GLY A 8 -9.83 -6.92 8.75
C GLY A 8 -10.98 -7.93 8.70
N ASP A 9 -12.18 -7.44 8.35
CA ASP A 9 -13.31 -8.32 8.08
C ASP A 9 -12.94 -9.28 6.95
N THR A 10 -13.09 -10.58 7.21
CA THR A 10 -12.79 -11.64 6.24
C THR A 10 -13.86 -11.58 5.15
N ALA A 11 -13.52 -11.00 3.99
CA ALA A 11 -14.44 -10.90 2.88
C ALA A 11 -14.90 -12.29 2.39
N ALA A 12 -16.12 -12.37 1.88
CA ALA A 12 -16.65 -13.57 1.24
C ALA A 12 -15.81 -13.90 -0.01
N GLN A 13 -14.85 -14.81 0.13
CA GLN A 13 -14.03 -15.29 -0.99
C GLN A 13 -14.84 -16.26 -1.86
N ALA A 14 -14.79 -16.11 -3.18
CA ALA A 14 -15.30 -17.13 -4.08
C ALA A 14 -14.34 -18.35 -4.11
N PRO A 15 -14.86 -19.60 -4.20
CA PRO A 15 -14.03 -20.78 -4.40
C PRO A 15 -13.24 -20.70 -5.72
N MET A 16 -12.02 -21.22 -5.71
CA MET A 16 -11.25 -21.44 -6.96
C MET A 16 -11.85 -22.62 -7.72
N GLY A 17 -12.75 -22.35 -8.67
CA GLY A 17 -13.40 -23.46 -9.39
C GLY A 17 -13.95 -23.18 -10.78
N SER A 18 -14.17 -21.92 -11.19
CA SER A 18 -14.80 -21.64 -12.49
C SER A 18 -14.01 -20.63 -13.32
N SER A 19 -13.09 -21.15 -14.14
CA SER A 19 -12.47 -20.46 -15.29
C SER A 19 -11.69 -19.15 -15.04
N SER A 20 -11.58 -18.64 -13.83
CA SER A 20 -10.75 -17.48 -13.47
C SER A 20 -10.36 -17.58 -11.99
N TYR A 21 -9.07 -17.45 -11.66
CA TYR A 21 -8.55 -17.64 -10.29
C TYR A 21 -8.80 -16.41 -9.39
N SER A 22 -9.93 -15.73 -9.54
CA SER A 22 -10.20 -14.46 -8.87
C SER A 22 -10.70 -14.64 -7.44
N ARG A 23 -9.95 -14.06 -6.49
CA ARG A 23 -10.33 -13.95 -5.08
C ARG A 23 -10.10 -12.52 -4.62
N PHE A 24 -11.17 -11.75 -4.49
CA PHE A 24 -11.09 -10.38 -3.99
C PHE A 24 -12.08 -10.15 -2.87
N ASP A 25 -11.77 -9.13 -2.08
CA ASP A 25 -12.73 -8.45 -1.23
C ASP A 25 -13.80 -7.78 -2.12
N THR A 26 -14.97 -8.42 -2.20
CA THR A 26 -16.09 -8.01 -3.05
C THR A 26 -16.80 -6.75 -2.56
N ASP A 27 -16.56 -6.33 -1.31
CA ASP A 27 -17.08 -5.07 -0.79
C ASP A 27 -16.23 -3.88 -1.29
N TRP A 28 -14.98 -4.12 -1.68
CA TRP A 28 -14.04 -3.09 -2.12
C TRP A 28 -13.78 -3.06 -3.62
N LEU A 29 -13.85 -4.22 -4.30
CA LEU A 29 -13.43 -4.35 -5.69
C LEU A 29 -14.54 -4.88 -6.58
N SER A 30 -14.89 -4.08 -7.59
CA SER A 30 -15.73 -4.50 -8.71
C SER A 30 -14.88 -4.79 -9.94
N ASP A 31 -15.38 -5.59 -10.88
CA ASP A 31 -14.71 -5.83 -12.18
C ASP A 31 -14.39 -4.52 -12.91
N ALA A 32 -15.28 -3.53 -12.82
CA ALA A 32 -15.07 -2.20 -13.39
C ALA A 32 -13.87 -1.50 -12.75
N THR A 33 -13.70 -1.61 -11.42
CA THR A 33 -12.54 -1.08 -10.70
C THR A 33 -11.26 -1.80 -11.11
N LEU A 34 -11.30 -3.14 -11.20
CA LEU A 34 -10.14 -3.95 -11.60
C LEU A 34 -9.67 -3.61 -13.01
N ALA A 35 -10.59 -3.31 -13.94
CA ALA A 35 -10.26 -2.93 -15.31
C ALA A 35 -9.52 -1.59 -15.43
N LEU A 36 -9.65 -0.69 -14.44
CA LEU A 36 -8.99 0.63 -14.47
C LEU A 36 -7.46 0.53 -14.35
N PHE A 37 -6.94 -0.56 -13.78
CA PHE A 37 -5.50 -0.75 -13.57
C PHE A 37 -4.70 -0.74 -14.87
N ALA A 38 -5.26 -1.25 -15.97
CA ALA A 38 -4.61 -1.24 -17.29
C ALA A 38 -4.20 0.17 -17.75
N THR A 39 -4.91 1.20 -17.28
CA THR A 39 -4.63 2.62 -17.56
C THR A 39 -4.21 3.42 -16.32
N GLY A 40 -3.89 2.73 -15.23
CA GLY A 40 -3.54 3.35 -13.95
C GLY A 40 -2.25 4.16 -13.98
N GLY A 41 -2.01 4.91 -12.92
CA GLY A 41 -0.80 5.68 -12.73
C GLY A 41 0.45 4.79 -12.59
N THR A 42 1.58 5.32 -13.06
CA THR A 42 2.88 4.61 -13.07
C THR A 42 3.95 5.35 -12.29
N SER A 43 3.65 6.55 -11.78
CA SER A 43 4.60 7.33 -11.01
C SER A 43 4.73 6.77 -9.59
N PRO A 44 5.84 7.07 -8.89
CA PRO A 44 5.97 6.66 -7.50
C PRO A 44 4.84 7.22 -6.63
N LEU A 45 4.45 6.45 -5.61
CA LEU A 45 3.67 6.93 -4.48
C LEU A 45 4.62 7.32 -3.35
N PHE A 46 4.24 8.33 -2.56
CA PHE A 46 5.02 8.84 -1.44
C PHE A 46 4.19 8.82 -0.15
N ALA A 47 4.82 8.54 0.98
CA ALA A 47 4.19 8.64 2.29
C ALA A 47 3.77 10.09 2.59
N THR A 48 2.53 10.31 3.03
CA THR A 48 2.05 11.63 3.47
C THR A 48 2.31 11.89 4.95
N SER A 49 2.64 10.85 5.72
CA SER A 49 2.87 10.91 7.17
C SER A 49 3.89 9.87 7.63
N SER A 50 4.09 9.74 8.94
CA SER A 50 4.95 8.72 9.53
C SER A 50 4.38 7.31 9.48
N THR A 51 3.11 7.18 9.09
CA THR A 51 2.41 5.90 8.99
C THR A 51 1.74 5.73 7.63
N VAL A 52 1.82 4.53 7.08
CA VAL A 52 1.08 4.11 5.89
C VAL A 52 0.38 2.79 6.19
N GLU A 53 -0.91 2.70 5.96
CA GLU A 53 -1.64 1.43 6.03
C GLU A 53 -1.63 0.78 4.66
N VAL A 54 -1.30 -0.51 4.61
CA VAL A 54 -1.43 -1.35 3.43
C VAL A 54 -2.42 -2.45 3.76
N ARG A 55 -3.42 -2.68 2.92
CA ARG A 55 -4.39 -3.77 3.06
C ARG A 55 -4.37 -4.62 1.82
N TYR A 56 -4.32 -5.94 2.00
CA TYR A 56 -4.39 -6.85 0.88
C TYR A 56 -5.85 -7.09 0.49
N LEU A 57 -6.21 -6.80 -0.76
CA LEU A 57 -7.60 -6.89 -1.23
C LEU A 57 -7.86 -8.15 -2.04
N GLY A 58 -6.83 -8.84 -2.53
CA GLY A 58 -6.98 -10.11 -3.22
C GLY A 58 -6.10 -10.30 -4.44
N THR A 59 -6.36 -11.41 -5.15
CA THR A 59 -5.53 -11.91 -6.23
C THR A 59 -6.32 -12.63 -7.32
N GLN A 60 -5.88 -12.46 -8.57
CA GLN A 60 -6.11 -13.39 -9.70
C GLN A 60 -4.84 -14.18 -10.06
N ALA A 61 -3.73 -13.88 -9.40
CA ALA A 61 -2.42 -14.44 -9.67
C ALA A 61 -2.43 -15.97 -9.55
N THR A 62 -1.62 -16.60 -10.39
CA THR A 62 -1.50 -18.07 -10.40
C THR A 62 -0.43 -18.56 -9.43
N ARG A 63 0.56 -17.70 -9.12
CA ARG A 63 1.64 -17.96 -8.17
C ARG A 63 1.30 -17.46 -6.76
N GLU A 64 1.81 -18.18 -5.77
CA GLU A 64 1.98 -17.60 -4.43
C GLU A 64 3.00 -16.47 -4.52
N ALA A 65 2.73 -15.34 -3.88
CA ALA A 65 3.67 -14.23 -3.83
C ALA A 65 3.73 -13.62 -2.44
N SER A 66 4.83 -12.93 -2.15
CA SER A 66 4.95 -12.13 -0.94
C SER A 66 5.17 -10.66 -1.28
N LEU A 67 4.33 -9.78 -0.73
CA LEU A 67 4.56 -8.35 -0.76
C LEU A 67 5.47 -7.97 0.40
N SER A 68 6.53 -7.21 0.11
CA SER A 68 7.48 -6.71 1.10
C SER A 68 7.72 -5.21 0.92
N PHE A 69 8.15 -4.55 1.99
CA PHE A 69 8.60 -3.15 1.94
C PHE A 69 9.92 -3.03 2.70
N GLN A 70 10.98 -2.60 2.02
CA GLN A 70 12.35 -2.45 2.54
C GLN A 70 12.86 -3.65 3.38
N GLY A 71 12.52 -4.88 2.97
CA GLY A 71 13.01 -6.12 3.60
C GLY A 71 11.88 -6.97 4.20
N PRO A 72 11.18 -6.52 5.25
CA PRO A 72 10.10 -7.30 5.86
C PRO A 72 8.97 -7.67 4.88
N ALA A 73 8.56 -8.93 4.92
CA ALA A 73 7.33 -9.39 4.29
C ALA A 73 6.12 -8.82 5.03
N LEU A 74 5.18 -8.24 4.29
CA LEU A 74 3.93 -7.68 4.79
C LEU A 74 2.78 -8.67 4.61
N PHE A 75 2.73 -9.33 3.45
CA PHE A 75 1.67 -10.26 3.10
C PHE A 75 2.24 -11.47 2.39
N ASP A 76 1.61 -12.62 2.63
CA ASP A 76 1.59 -13.77 1.73
C ASP A 76 0.25 -13.71 0.98
N THR A 77 0.30 -13.60 -0.33
CA THR A 77 -0.87 -13.42 -1.19
C THR A 77 -1.68 -14.69 -1.36
N ARG A 78 -1.19 -15.85 -0.88
CA ARG A 78 -1.91 -17.13 -0.90
C ARG A 78 -1.90 -17.90 0.41
N SER A 79 -1.39 -17.34 1.51
CA SER A 79 -1.38 -17.96 2.84
C SER A 79 -0.80 -19.39 2.82
N GLY A 80 0.32 -19.60 2.10
CA GLY A 80 0.99 -20.89 1.93
C GLY A 80 0.30 -21.87 0.97
N CYS A 81 -0.77 -21.44 0.29
CA CYS A 81 -1.45 -22.26 -0.70
C CYS A 81 -0.73 -22.19 -2.07
N ASN A 82 0.16 -23.15 -2.29
CA ASN A 82 0.82 -23.30 -3.58
C ASN A 82 -0.16 -23.81 -4.66
N PHE A 83 0.27 -23.71 -5.92
CA PHE A 83 -0.53 -24.11 -7.07
C PHE A 83 -0.99 -25.58 -7.05
N ALA A 84 -0.21 -26.50 -6.48
CA ALA A 84 -0.60 -27.91 -6.38
C ALA A 84 -1.79 -28.10 -5.43
N THR A 85 -1.78 -27.42 -4.28
CA THR A 85 -2.88 -27.41 -3.30
C THR A 85 -4.12 -26.73 -3.88
N ALA A 86 -3.91 -25.62 -4.60
CA ALA A 86 -4.96 -24.86 -5.27
C ALA A 86 -5.75 -25.67 -6.32
N LEU A 87 -5.12 -26.64 -6.99
CA LEU A 87 -5.77 -27.44 -8.05
C LEU A 87 -6.72 -28.53 -7.55
N VAL A 88 -6.51 -29.03 -6.33
CA VAL A 88 -7.21 -30.22 -5.82
C VAL A 88 -8.27 -29.90 -4.78
N ASP A 89 -8.33 -28.65 -4.30
CA ASP A 89 -9.20 -28.33 -3.17
C ASP A 89 -9.82 -26.92 -3.23
N GLU A 90 -11.13 -26.84 -2.98
CA GLU A 90 -11.89 -25.59 -2.83
C GLU A 90 -11.55 -24.87 -1.50
N PHE A 91 -10.89 -25.53 -0.55
CA PHE A 91 -10.65 -25.02 0.81
C PHE A 91 -9.38 -24.18 1.00
N CYS A 92 -8.65 -23.85 -0.05
CA CYS A 92 -7.53 -22.92 0.00
C CYS A 92 -8.04 -21.50 0.32
N LEU A 93 -8.42 -21.17 1.56
CA LEU A 93 -8.83 -19.81 1.94
C LEU A 93 -7.59 -18.94 2.15
N ILE A 94 -7.63 -17.72 1.61
CA ILE A 94 -6.53 -16.78 1.74
C ILE A 94 -6.85 -15.87 2.91
N ASP A 95 -6.41 -16.26 4.11
CA ASP A 95 -6.71 -15.52 5.35
C ASP A 95 -6.17 -14.08 5.36
N SER A 96 -5.22 -13.76 4.49
CA SER A 96 -4.66 -12.41 4.38
C SER A 96 -5.59 -11.43 3.63
N ILE A 97 -6.60 -11.89 2.90
CA ILE A 97 -7.54 -10.98 2.21
C ILE A 97 -8.34 -10.19 3.24
N GLY A 98 -8.39 -8.87 3.06
CA GLY A 98 -9.01 -7.92 3.97
C GLY A 98 -8.09 -7.47 5.10
N THR A 99 -6.99 -8.18 5.39
CA THR A 99 -6.06 -7.83 6.48
C THR A 99 -5.23 -6.60 6.16
N ALA A 100 -4.95 -5.79 7.19
CA ALA A 100 -4.17 -4.57 7.08
C ALA A 100 -2.87 -4.65 7.89
N ARG A 101 -1.81 -4.07 7.33
CA ARG A 101 -0.49 -3.88 7.95
C ARG A 101 -0.20 -2.39 7.97
N THR A 102 0.14 -1.86 9.14
CA THR A 102 0.62 -0.46 9.25
C THR A 102 2.14 -0.44 9.23
N LEU A 103 2.70 0.34 8.30
CA LEU A 103 4.10 0.71 8.25
C LEU A 103 4.32 1.94 9.13
N GLY A 104 5.25 1.87 10.08
CA GLY A 104 5.62 2.97 10.96
C GLY A 104 7.05 3.49 10.72
N ASP A 105 7.35 4.63 11.34
CA ASP A 105 8.65 5.33 11.30
C ASP A 105 9.05 5.83 9.90
N LEU A 106 8.08 6.16 9.05
CA LEU A 106 8.34 6.71 7.72
C LEU A 106 8.63 8.21 7.80
N ALA A 107 9.48 8.71 6.91
CA ALA A 107 9.57 10.14 6.69
C ALA A 107 8.49 10.55 5.68
N THR A 108 7.86 11.70 5.89
CA THR A 108 6.99 12.30 4.87
C THR A 108 7.78 12.49 3.58
N GLY A 109 7.21 12.03 2.46
CA GLY A 109 7.88 12.03 1.16
C GLY A 109 8.75 10.81 0.89
N THR A 110 8.85 9.84 1.80
CA THR A 110 9.47 8.54 1.51
C THR A 110 8.74 7.87 0.34
N THR A 111 9.47 7.49 -0.69
CA THR A 111 8.94 6.68 -1.80
C THR A 111 8.46 5.32 -1.28
N LEU A 112 7.24 4.96 -1.62
CA LEU A 112 6.64 3.67 -1.29
C LEU A 112 7.01 2.64 -2.36
N ASP A 113 8.24 2.13 -2.27
CA ASP A 113 8.76 1.08 -3.16
C ASP A 113 8.52 -0.32 -2.55
N PHE A 114 7.35 -0.88 -2.87
CA PHE A 114 7.03 -2.26 -2.53
C PHE A 114 7.67 -3.24 -3.52
N THR A 115 8.11 -4.39 -3.01
CA THR A 115 8.58 -5.50 -3.84
C THR A 115 7.67 -6.69 -3.64
N LEU A 116 7.06 -7.15 -4.73
CA LEU A 116 6.30 -8.38 -4.78
C LEU A 116 7.19 -9.51 -5.33
N THR A 117 7.37 -10.58 -4.57
CA THR A 117 8.14 -11.76 -5.03
C THR A 117 7.22 -12.95 -5.21
N ALA A 118 6.98 -13.34 -6.46
CA ALA A 118 6.20 -14.51 -6.84
C ALA A 118 7.07 -15.77 -6.85
N GLN A 119 6.60 -16.83 -6.20
CA GLN A 119 7.28 -18.12 -6.08
C GLN A 119 7.24 -18.91 -7.40
N PRO A 120 8.18 -19.82 -7.66
CA PRO A 120 8.10 -20.68 -8.85
C PRO A 120 6.79 -21.47 -8.89
N GLN A 121 6.26 -21.65 -10.10
CA GLN A 121 5.12 -22.51 -10.39
C GLN A 121 5.54 -23.59 -11.41
N PRO A 122 6.01 -24.76 -10.95
CA PRO A 122 6.46 -25.83 -11.84
C PRO A 122 5.30 -26.69 -12.38
N LEU A 123 4.07 -26.46 -11.93
CA LEU A 123 2.88 -27.24 -12.23
C LEU A 123 1.80 -26.33 -12.83
N GLY A 124 0.97 -26.87 -13.70
CA GLY A 124 -0.09 -26.12 -14.41
C GLY A 124 -0.11 -26.43 -15.89
N SER A 125 -1.00 -25.74 -16.60
CA SER A 125 -0.99 -25.81 -18.06
C SER A 125 0.32 -25.19 -18.59
N PRO A 126 0.77 -25.53 -19.81
CA PRO A 126 2.03 -25.01 -20.35
C PRO A 126 2.15 -23.48 -20.37
N ILE A 127 1.02 -22.75 -20.39
CA ILE A 127 0.99 -21.29 -20.35
C ILE A 127 1.14 -20.74 -18.93
N ASP A 128 0.85 -21.55 -17.89
CA ASP A 128 0.92 -21.15 -16.48
C ASP A 128 2.25 -21.57 -15.82
N GLN A 129 3.00 -22.48 -16.45
CA GLN A 129 4.27 -22.96 -15.88
C GLN A 129 5.34 -21.88 -15.89
N ARG A 130 5.81 -21.51 -14.70
CA ARG A 130 6.92 -20.58 -14.47
C ARG A 130 7.94 -21.23 -13.55
N ALA A 131 8.98 -21.81 -14.12
CA ALA A 131 9.96 -22.61 -13.38
C ALA A 131 10.85 -21.80 -12.40
N SER A 132 10.68 -20.49 -12.31
CA SER A 132 11.53 -19.62 -11.48
C SER A 132 10.71 -18.56 -10.75
N ALA A 133 11.22 -18.15 -9.60
CA ALA A 133 10.70 -17.02 -8.85
C ALA A 133 10.95 -15.73 -9.63
N GLU A 134 10.09 -14.74 -9.41
CA GLU A 134 10.18 -13.44 -10.07
C GLU A 134 9.85 -12.33 -9.09
N SER A 135 10.54 -11.20 -9.20
CA SER A 135 10.33 -10.03 -8.34
C SER A 135 9.88 -8.83 -9.16
N PHE A 136 8.81 -8.20 -8.70
CA PHE A 136 8.17 -7.05 -9.31
C PHE A 136 8.27 -5.86 -8.33
N SER A 137 8.92 -4.77 -8.74
CA SER A 137 8.91 -3.52 -7.96
C SER A 137 7.71 -2.69 -8.33
N SER A 138 7.05 -2.11 -7.34
CA SER A 138 5.93 -1.19 -7.53
C SER A 138 6.27 0.02 -8.41
N LEU A 139 7.54 0.41 -8.49
CA LEU A 139 7.98 1.55 -9.30
C LEU A 139 8.10 1.24 -10.80
N ALA A 140 8.11 -0.04 -11.18
CA ALA A 140 8.29 -0.47 -12.56
C ALA A 140 7.18 -1.41 -13.07
N SER A 141 6.65 -2.23 -12.17
CA SER A 141 5.83 -3.41 -12.48
C SER A 141 4.44 -3.34 -11.86
N ALA A 142 4.02 -2.16 -11.41
CA ALA A 142 2.69 -1.94 -10.86
C ALA A 142 1.97 -0.77 -11.54
N ARG A 143 0.67 -0.72 -11.27
CA ARG A 143 -0.22 0.39 -11.59
C ARG A 143 -0.97 0.80 -10.34
N TRP A 144 -1.30 2.07 -10.23
CA TRP A 144 -2.16 2.54 -9.15
C TRP A 144 -3.39 3.29 -9.66
N ILE A 145 -4.45 3.25 -8.85
CA ILE A 145 -5.68 4.01 -9.06
C ILE A 145 -5.87 4.91 -7.84
N ASP A 146 -6.07 6.21 -8.06
CA ASP A 146 -6.36 7.17 -6.99
C ASP A 146 -7.84 7.09 -6.62
N LEU A 147 -8.12 6.79 -5.36
CA LEU A 147 -9.48 6.77 -4.80
C LEU A 147 -9.86 8.11 -4.15
N GLY A 148 -8.92 9.06 -4.09
CA GLY A 148 -9.02 10.29 -3.32
C GLY A 148 -8.66 10.09 -1.85
N GLY A 149 -8.57 11.19 -1.10
CA GLY A 149 -8.34 11.15 0.36
C GLY A 149 -6.99 10.56 0.79
N GLY A 150 -6.01 10.43 -0.12
CA GLY A 150 -4.72 9.80 0.15
C GLY A 150 -4.77 8.27 0.13
N GLN A 151 -5.77 7.70 -0.54
CA GLN A 151 -5.96 6.27 -0.73
C GLN A 151 -5.73 5.88 -2.18
N TYR A 152 -4.93 4.84 -2.39
CA TYR A 152 -4.55 4.34 -3.69
C TYR A 152 -4.74 2.84 -3.73
N LEU A 153 -5.36 2.31 -4.78
CA LEU A 153 -5.23 0.90 -5.10
C LEU A 153 -3.91 0.70 -5.82
N LEU A 154 -3.13 -0.30 -5.43
CA LEU A 154 -1.87 -0.71 -6.03
C LEU A 154 -2.03 -2.13 -6.57
N GLY A 155 -1.86 -2.28 -7.88
CA GLY A 155 -2.06 -3.53 -8.60
C GLY A 155 -0.76 -3.99 -9.27
N PHE A 156 -0.45 -5.28 -9.15
CA PHE A 156 0.69 -5.92 -9.80
C PHE A 156 0.21 -6.84 -10.93
N GLU A 157 1.05 -6.97 -11.94
CA GLU A 157 0.89 -7.91 -13.06
C GLU A 157 1.92 -9.04 -12.92
N GLU A 158 1.42 -10.27 -12.90
CA GLU A 158 2.14 -11.51 -12.96
C GLU A 158 2.04 -12.11 -14.37
N GLY A 159 2.57 -11.42 -15.38
CA GLY A 159 2.35 -11.87 -16.75
C GLY A 159 2.57 -10.79 -17.79
N ASN A 160 1.92 -10.99 -18.92
CA ASN A 160 2.05 -10.15 -20.09
C ASN A 160 0.69 -9.64 -20.58
N ASP A 161 -0.40 -9.87 -19.84
CA ASP A 161 -1.72 -9.39 -20.27
C ASP A 161 -1.96 -7.92 -19.90
N ALA A 162 -1.09 -7.38 -19.04
CA ALA A 162 -1.02 -5.98 -18.65
C ALA A 162 -2.34 -5.48 -18.03
N SER A 163 -3.07 -6.38 -17.36
CA SER A 163 -4.25 -6.05 -16.59
C SER A 163 -3.89 -5.43 -15.24
N TYR A 164 -2.73 -5.78 -14.67
CA TYR A 164 -2.22 -5.30 -13.38
C TYR A 164 -3.19 -5.53 -12.22
N ASN A 165 -4.05 -6.54 -12.32
CA ASN A 165 -4.99 -6.91 -11.28
C ASN A 165 -4.71 -8.30 -10.72
N ASP A 166 -3.54 -8.88 -10.98
CA ASP A 166 -3.18 -10.18 -10.45
C ASP A 166 -3.05 -10.17 -8.93
N MET A 167 -2.51 -9.11 -8.34
CA MET A 167 -2.52 -8.89 -6.88
C MET A 167 -2.80 -7.43 -6.58
N VAL A 168 -3.79 -7.17 -5.71
CA VAL A 168 -4.28 -5.83 -5.43
C VAL A 168 -4.18 -5.51 -3.94
N PHE A 169 -3.66 -4.32 -3.64
CA PHE A 169 -3.51 -3.79 -2.30
C PHE A 169 -4.13 -2.39 -2.23
N LEU A 170 -4.77 -2.04 -1.11
CA LEU A 170 -5.11 -0.67 -0.78
C LEU A 170 -3.96 -0.05 0.02
N VAL A 171 -3.49 1.11 -0.39
CA VAL A 171 -2.46 1.90 0.29
C VAL A 171 -3.09 3.21 0.76
N SER A 172 -3.17 3.40 2.09
CA SER A 172 -3.72 4.62 2.71
C SER A 172 -2.62 5.43 3.39
N GLY A 173 -2.66 6.75 3.24
CA GLY A 173 -1.60 7.65 3.70
C GLY A 173 -0.52 7.89 2.65
N ALA A 174 -0.89 7.82 1.37
CA ALA A 174 0.00 8.00 0.24
C ALA A 174 -0.40 9.19 -0.65
N THR A 175 0.50 9.61 -1.53
CA THR A 175 0.27 10.63 -2.55
C THR A 175 1.10 10.34 -3.79
N ALA A 176 0.56 10.58 -4.99
CA ALA A 176 1.30 10.52 -6.25
C ALA A 176 2.20 11.74 -6.50
N THR A 177 2.03 12.81 -5.70
CA THR A 177 2.87 14.01 -5.78
C THR A 177 3.80 14.08 -4.58
N LEU A 178 5.10 14.28 -4.82
CA LEU A 178 6.07 14.46 -3.76
C LEU A 178 5.64 15.61 -2.84
N PRO A 179 5.41 15.36 -1.52
CA PRO A 179 5.05 16.41 -0.58
C PRO A 179 6.13 17.49 -0.57
N SER A 180 5.72 18.75 -0.72
CA SER A 180 6.66 19.86 -0.52
C SER A 180 7.05 19.89 0.96
N PRO A 181 8.35 19.98 1.30
CA PRO A 181 8.76 20.13 2.69
C PRO A 181 8.08 21.39 3.27
N ALA A 182 7.51 21.25 4.46
CA ALA A 182 6.95 22.39 5.17
C ALA A 182 8.07 23.42 5.37
N LEU A 183 7.89 24.63 4.86
CA LEU A 183 8.82 25.71 5.14
C LEU A 183 8.87 25.91 6.65
N PRO A 184 10.06 26.04 7.28
CA PRO A 184 10.13 26.36 8.69
C PRO A 184 9.34 27.64 8.92
N VAL A 185 8.35 27.58 9.82
CA VAL A 185 7.64 28.77 10.26
C VAL A 185 8.69 29.66 10.93
N PRO A 186 8.93 30.89 10.45
CA PRO A 186 9.85 31.78 11.13
C PRO A 186 9.30 31.99 12.55
N GLU A 187 10.04 31.53 13.55
CA GLU A 187 9.75 31.88 14.94
C GLU A 187 9.76 33.40 15.01
N LEU A 188 8.59 34.00 15.26
CA LEU A 188 8.52 35.40 15.64
C LEU A 188 9.39 35.54 16.89
N PRO A 189 10.36 36.46 16.93
CA PRO A 189 11.26 36.58 18.07
C PRO A 189 10.46 37.06 19.29
N THR A 190 9.98 36.11 20.09
CA THR A 190 9.16 36.28 21.30
C THR A 190 9.86 37.14 22.36
N GLY A 191 11.18 37.28 22.27
CA GLY A 191 11.97 38.13 23.16
C GLY A 191 11.71 39.64 23.03
N TRP A 192 11.33 40.15 21.84
CA TRP A 192 11.20 41.60 21.62
C TRP A 192 9.85 42.14 22.08
N LEU A 193 8.78 41.34 22.00
CA LEU A 193 7.44 41.74 22.45
C LEU A 193 7.32 41.78 23.98
N LEU A 194 8.02 40.89 24.69
CA LEU A 194 8.09 40.91 26.16
C LEU A 194 8.92 42.09 26.69
N ALA A 195 10.04 42.44 26.02
CA ALA A 195 10.86 43.60 26.39
C ALA A 195 10.14 44.94 26.15
N ALA A 196 9.39 45.08 25.05
CA ALA A 196 8.61 46.27 24.76
C ALA A 196 7.42 46.46 25.74
N GLY A 197 6.77 45.36 26.16
CA GLY A 197 5.70 45.40 27.15
C GLY A 197 6.15 45.83 28.55
N LEU A 198 7.33 45.36 28.98
CA LEU A 198 7.88 45.72 30.31
C LEU A 198 8.42 47.15 30.37
N ALA A 199 9.02 47.67 29.29
CA ALA A 199 9.47 49.06 29.22
C ALA A 199 8.29 50.05 29.26
N ALA A 200 7.16 49.72 28.61
CA ALA A 200 5.95 50.55 28.65
C ALA A 200 5.28 50.60 30.04
N LEU A 201 5.37 49.52 30.82
CA LEU A 201 4.87 49.46 32.21
C LEU A 201 5.79 50.19 33.20
N ALA A 202 7.11 50.14 32.99
CA ALA A 202 8.07 50.86 33.84
C ALA A 202 7.97 52.39 33.68
N TRP A 203 7.72 52.91 32.46
CA TRP A 203 7.62 54.35 32.21
C TRP A 203 6.34 54.96 32.85
N ARG A 204 5.24 54.20 32.93
CA ARG A 204 4.00 54.67 33.58
C ARG A 204 4.14 54.85 35.10
N HIS A 205 5.08 54.16 35.75
CA HIS A 205 5.27 54.28 37.20
C HIS A 205 6.18 55.45 37.60
N HIS A 206 7.00 55.99 36.69
CA HIS A 206 7.94 57.05 37.02
C HIS A 206 7.40 58.48 36.80
N THR A 207 6.27 58.62 36.11
CA THR A 207 5.61 59.92 35.83
C THR A 207 4.50 60.29 36.82
N ARG A 208 4.31 59.51 37.89
CA ARG A 208 3.33 59.77 38.98
C ARG A 208 4.00 59.91 40.35
N ARG A 209 5.04 60.72 40.46
CA ARG A 209 5.55 61.23 41.74
C ARG A 209 5.77 62.73 41.65
#